data_AF-A0A8T4QB14-F1
#
_entry.id   AF-A0A8T4QB14-F1
#
_cell.length_a   1.000
_cell.length_b   1.000
_cell.length_c   1.000
_cell.angle_alpha   90.00
_cell.angle_beta   90.00
_cell.angle_gamma   90.00
#
_symmetry.space_group_name_H-M   'P 1'
#
loop_
_entity.id
_entity.type
_entity.pdbx_description
1 polymer ?
#
loop_
_entity_poly.entity_id
_entity_poly.type
_entity_poly.pdbx_seq_one_letter_code
_entity_poly.pdbx_strand_id
1 'polypeptide(L)'
;MFISLIKAGELFLKGKNHKFFEKTLIQEIKNKTNCKNLINLHNQYLIDEGENLNKVFGISNYSKVIECNFDKIKEEALKLVEENKSLSILCKRSTKNYKPSPEIERETAEFILKQKPLKINLTNPEQIIYITLINGKAYVYKNKIKGLGGLPIGSEAEVLIKVKNEKLSTVTGFLILKRGCKISLTKELPLLKPYYNYKIKENSDVIATDETIETLKFKTKNKLILRPLIGLSKEEINNIYSNL
;
A
#
# COMPACT_ATOMS: atom_id res chain seq x y z
N MET A 1 15.41 -11.97 -11.05
CA MET A 1 14.28 -11.36 -11.77
C MET A 1 13.51 -10.52 -10.75
N PHE A 2 13.23 -9.25 -11.05
CA PHE A 2 12.39 -8.41 -10.18
C PHE A 2 10.93 -8.61 -10.55
N ILE A 3 10.11 -9.04 -9.58
CA ILE A 3 8.74 -9.49 -9.88
C ILE A 3 7.70 -8.53 -9.33
N SER A 4 7.99 -7.73 -8.29
CA SER A 4 6.95 -6.84 -7.72
C SER A 4 7.32 -5.36 -7.82
N LEU A 5 6.42 -4.58 -8.44
CA LEU A 5 6.45 -3.13 -8.44
C LEU A 5 5.55 -2.60 -7.31
N ILE A 6 6.15 -1.86 -6.39
CA ILE A 6 5.50 -1.29 -5.22
C ILE A 6 5.40 0.21 -5.42
N LYS A 7 4.22 0.78 -5.19
CA LYS A 7 4.02 2.23 -5.19
C LYS A 7 3.82 2.74 -3.78
N ALA A 8 4.68 3.65 -3.34
CA ALA A 8 4.50 4.34 -2.07
C ALA A 8 3.21 5.18 -2.04
N GLY A 9 2.61 5.29 -0.86
CA GLY A 9 1.52 6.21 -0.57
C GLY A 9 2.03 7.62 -0.27
N GLU A 10 1.65 8.14 0.89
CA GLU A 10 1.73 9.55 1.30
C GLU A 10 3.16 10.12 1.47
N LEU A 11 4.21 9.43 1.03
CA LEU A 11 5.61 9.87 1.17
C LEU A 11 5.86 11.25 0.55
N PHE A 12 5.26 11.52 -0.61
CA PHE A 12 5.45 12.75 -1.38
C PHE A 12 4.89 14.01 -0.67
N LEU A 13 4.08 13.85 0.37
CA LEU A 13 3.50 14.97 1.12
C LEU A 13 4.44 15.50 2.23
N LYS A 14 5.56 14.83 2.50
CA LYS A 14 6.37 15.07 3.72
C LYS A 14 7.58 16.00 3.54
N GLY A 15 7.67 16.69 2.40
CA GLY A 15 8.63 17.79 2.18
C GLY A 15 10.07 17.46 2.59
N LYS A 16 10.62 18.24 3.54
CA LYS A 16 12.02 18.11 4.01
C LYS A 16 12.35 16.76 4.65
N ASN A 17 11.36 16.02 5.16
CA ASN A 17 11.57 14.74 5.82
C ASN A 17 11.46 13.52 4.89
N HIS A 18 11.23 13.73 3.59
CA HIS A 18 10.99 12.65 2.62
C HIS A 18 12.01 11.50 2.71
N LYS A 19 13.31 11.81 2.77
CA LYS A 19 14.39 10.80 2.86
C LYS A 19 14.28 9.90 4.10
N PHE A 20 13.82 10.45 5.22
CA PHE A 20 13.63 9.67 6.45
C PHE A 20 12.46 8.69 6.28
N PHE A 21 11.32 9.16 5.79
CA PHE A 21 10.15 8.32 5.55
C PHE A 21 10.44 7.22 4.51
N GLU A 22 11.16 7.56 3.43
CA GLU A 22 11.58 6.60 2.41
C GLU A 22 12.49 5.50 3.00
N LYS A 23 13.51 5.88 3.79
CA LYS A 23 14.38 4.90 4.45
C LYS A 23 13.61 3.97 5.38
N THR A 24 12.68 4.52 6.16
CA THR A 24 11.82 3.74 7.06
C THR A 24 10.94 2.75 6.28
N LEU A 25 10.34 3.17 5.16
CA LEU A 25 9.54 2.28 4.32
C LEU A 25 10.39 1.16 3.71
N ILE A 26 11.56 1.49 3.16
CA ILE A 26 12.47 0.51 2.55
C ILE A 26 12.87 -0.55 3.59
N GLN A 27 13.19 -0.13 4.81
CA GLN A 27 13.54 -1.07 5.88
C GLN A 27 12.36 -1.97 6.23
N GLU A 28 11.15 -1.43 6.33
CA GLU A 28 9.95 -2.23 6.64
C GLU A 28 9.62 -3.22 5.52
N ILE A 29 9.74 -2.80 4.25
CA ILE A 29 9.57 -3.70 3.10
C ILE A 29 10.58 -4.85 3.22
N LYS A 30 11.87 -4.57 3.43
CA LYS A 30 12.90 -5.60 3.57
C LYS A 30 12.60 -6.56 4.73
N ASN A 31 12.24 -6.03 5.89
CA ASN A 31 11.97 -6.84 7.09
C ASN A 31 10.75 -7.76 6.93
N LYS A 32 9.68 -7.29 6.28
CA LYS A 32 8.42 -8.05 6.15
C LYS A 32 8.42 -9.03 4.98
N THR A 33 9.11 -8.68 3.90
CA THR A 33 9.14 -9.48 2.68
C THR A 33 10.35 -10.41 2.61
N ASN A 34 11.40 -10.13 3.38
CA ASN A 34 12.72 -10.76 3.27
C ASN A 34 13.32 -10.68 1.85
N CYS A 35 12.95 -9.66 1.07
CA CYS A 35 13.50 -9.48 -0.27
C CYS A 35 15.02 -9.31 -0.22
N LYS A 36 15.74 -9.92 -1.17
CA LYS A 36 17.21 -9.81 -1.23
C LYS A 36 17.62 -8.54 -1.95
N ASN A 37 16.86 -8.21 -3.00
CA ASN A 37 17.15 -7.06 -3.84
C ASN A 37 15.99 -6.06 -3.80
N LEU A 38 16.32 -4.78 -3.64
CA LEU A 38 15.37 -3.68 -3.72
C LEU A 38 15.98 -2.53 -4.52
N ILE A 39 15.28 -2.12 -5.58
CA ILE A 39 15.66 -0.98 -6.41
C ILE A 39 14.68 0.15 -6.14
N ASN A 40 15.20 1.34 -5.82
CA ASN A 40 14.41 2.56 -5.69
C ASN A 40 14.27 3.25 -7.05
N LEU A 41 13.03 3.45 -7.48
CA LEU A 41 12.61 4.10 -8.71
C LEU A 41 11.74 5.34 -8.39
N HIS A 42 12.22 6.23 -7.52
CA HIS A 42 11.58 7.50 -7.16
C HIS A 42 10.11 7.35 -6.72
N ASN A 43 9.91 6.97 -5.45
CA ASN A 43 8.60 6.63 -4.84
C ASN A 43 7.94 5.34 -5.38
N GLN A 44 8.65 4.61 -6.22
CA GLN A 44 8.32 3.25 -6.62
C GLN A 44 9.49 2.35 -6.26
N TYR A 45 9.22 1.09 -5.92
CA TYR A 45 10.25 0.13 -5.54
C TYR A 45 10.05 -1.16 -6.31
N LEU A 46 11.14 -1.72 -6.83
CA LEU A 46 11.14 -3.08 -7.38
C LEU A 46 11.81 -4.02 -6.40
N ILE A 47 11.18 -5.17 -6.18
CA ILE A 47 11.75 -6.26 -5.40
C ILE A 47 11.73 -7.56 -6.21
N ASP A 48 12.71 -8.43 -5.95
CA ASP A 48 12.83 -9.75 -6.57
C ASP A 48 11.63 -10.62 -6.25
N GLU A 49 11.43 -10.91 -4.98
CA GLU A 49 10.30 -11.69 -4.46
C GLU A 49 9.95 -11.17 -3.07
N GLY A 50 8.68 -11.31 -2.67
CA GLY A 50 8.23 -10.80 -1.39
C GLY A 50 6.77 -11.09 -1.10
N GLU A 51 6.54 -11.92 -0.10
CA GLU A 51 5.22 -12.08 0.51
C GLU A 51 4.97 -10.97 1.54
N ASN A 52 3.75 -10.89 2.09
CA ASN A 52 3.41 -9.96 3.17
C ASN A 52 3.48 -8.46 2.82
N LEU A 53 3.54 -8.08 1.55
CA LEU A 53 3.39 -6.67 1.13
C LEU A 53 2.05 -6.06 1.60
N ASN A 54 1.02 -6.87 1.76
CA ASN A 54 -0.27 -6.47 2.36
C ASN A 54 -0.19 -6.17 3.87
N LYS A 55 0.94 -6.42 4.53
CA LYS A 55 1.17 -6.14 5.96
C LYS A 55 2.07 -4.91 6.20
N VAL A 56 2.50 -4.23 5.15
CA VAL A 56 3.40 -3.06 5.22
C VAL A 56 2.61 -1.77 5.06
N PHE A 57 2.60 -0.92 6.09
CA PHE A 57 2.07 0.43 6.00
C PHE A 57 2.99 1.34 5.18
N GLY A 58 2.40 2.33 4.51
CA GLY A 58 3.10 3.20 3.57
C GLY A 58 3.04 2.72 2.11
N ILE A 59 2.62 1.47 1.85
CA ILE A 59 2.39 0.97 0.49
C ILE A 59 0.97 1.34 0.05
N SER A 60 0.85 2.11 -1.04
CA SER A 60 -0.48 2.43 -1.62
C SER A 60 -1.04 1.26 -2.43
N ASN A 61 -0.20 0.63 -3.23
CA ASN A 61 -0.53 -0.53 -4.04
C ASN A 61 0.76 -1.20 -4.50
N TYR A 62 0.65 -2.45 -4.93
CA TYR A 62 1.72 -3.21 -5.52
C TYR A 62 1.18 -4.19 -6.56
N SER A 63 2.05 -4.62 -7.47
CA SER A 63 1.70 -5.46 -8.60
C SER A 63 2.82 -6.43 -8.90
N LYS A 64 2.48 -7.69 -9.22
CA LYS A 64 3.42 -8.57 -9.91
C LYS A 64 3.56 -8.10 -11.35
N VAL A 65 4.79 -7.93 -11.84
CA VAL A 65 5.12 -7.31 -13.12
C VAL A 65 6.05 -8.19 -13.95
N ILE A 66 5.96 -8.03 -15.27
CA ILE A 66 6.91 -8.58 -16.24
C ILE A 66 7.79 -7.42 -16.71
N GLU A 67 9.09 -7.49 -16.41
CA GLU A 67 10.07 -6.57 -16.99
C GLU A 67 10.37 -6.95 -18.44
N CYS A 68 10.31 -5.98 -19.34
CA CYS A 68 10.67 -6.16 -20.74
C CYS A 68 11.26 -4.89 -21.36
N ASN A 69 11.87 -5.06 -22.53
CA ASN A 69 12.27 -3.95 -23.38
C ASN A 69 11.04 -3.34 -24.09
N PHE A 70 11.16 -2.11 -24.57
CA PHE A 70 10.02 -1.35 -25.12
C PHE A 70 9.38 -1.97 -26.37
N ASP A 71 10.17 -2.67 -27.17
CA ASP A 71 9.74 -3.43 -28.36
C ASP A 71 8.86 -4.63 -27.99
N LYS A 72 9.05 -5.23 -26.80
CA LYS A 72 8.34 -6.42 -26.34
C LYS A 72 7.04 -6.14 -25.57
N ILE A 73 6.72 -4.87 -25.30
CA ILE A 73 5.53 -4.48 -24.52
C ILE A 73 4.26 -5.15 -25.04
N LYS A 74 4.08 -5.17 -26.37
CA LYS A 74 2.88 -5.71 -27.01
C LYS A 74 2.75 -7.22 -26.82
N GLU A 75 3.86 -7.95 -26.95
CA GLU A 75 3.92 -9.39 -26.76
C GLU A 75 3.64 -9.78 -25.31
N GLU A 76 4.26 -9.09 -24.34
CA GLU A 76 4.02 -9.36 -22.92
C GLU A 76 2.60 -8.97 -22.48
N ALA A 77 2.04 -7.89 -23.03
CA ALA A 77 0.65 -7.51 -22.78
C ALA A 77 -0.31 -8.60 -23.27
N LEU A 78 -0.12 -9.14 -24.48
CA LEU A 78 -0.96 -10.19 -25.04
C LEU A 78 -1.03 -11.45 -24.16
N LYS A 79 0.08 -11.83 -23.53
CA LYS A 79 0.17 -12.99 -22.63
C LYS A 79 -0.69 -12.84 -21.38
N LEU A 80 -0.92 -11.60 -20.90
CA LEU A 80 -1.70 -11.32 -19.70
C LEU A 80 -3.21 -11.17 -19.95
N VAL A 81 -3.60 -11.05 -21.21
CA VAL A 81 -4.99 -10.82 -21.61
C VAL A 81 -5.78 -12.12 -21.54
N GLU A 82 -6.88 -12.09 -20.81
CA GLU A 82 -7.86 -13.18 -20.78
C GLU A 82 -8.89 -12.98 -21.90
N GLU A 83 -9.36 -14.08 -22.49
CA GLU A 83 -10.41 -14.04 -23.50
C GLU A 83 -11.77 -13.67 -22.89
N ASN A 84 -12.71 -13.21 -23.72
CA ASN A 84 -14.10 -12.91 -23.35
C ASN A 84 -14.30 -11.82 -22.28
N LYS A 85 -13.26 -11.03 -21.96
CA LYS A 85 -13.36 -9.87 -21.06
C LYS A 85 -13.04 -8.58 -21.80
N SER A 86 -13.86 -7.57 -21.58
CA SER A 86 -13.60 -6.21 -22.08
C SER A 86 -12.30 -5.64 -21.54
N LEU A 87 -11.52 -5.00 -22.41
CA LEU A 87 -10.13 -4.64 -22.18
C LEU A 87 -9.92 -3.12 -22.19
N SER A 88 -9.06 -2.64 -21.31
CA SER A 88 -8.43 -1.33 -21.39
C SER A 88 -6.92 -1.44 -21.17
N ILE A 89 -6.15 -0.57 -21.81
CA ILE A 89 -4.70 -0.44 -21.64
C ILE A 89 -4.43 0.91 -20.98
N LEU A 90 -3.63 0.92 -19.91
CA LEU A 90 -3.25 2.15 -19.22
C LEU A 90 -1.73 2.23 -19.09
N CYS A 91 -1.13 3.28 -19.66
CA CYS A 91 0.30 3.50 -19.66
C CYS A 91 0.68 4.71 -18.79
N LYS A 92 1.59 4.50 -17.83
CA LYS A 92 2.24 5.57 -17.07
C LYS A 92 3.72 5.63 -17.39
N ARG A 93 4.22 6.84 -17.69
CA ARG A 93 5.63 7.07 -17.96
C ARG A 93 6.26 8.00 -16.93
N SER A 94 7.40 7.59 -16.41
CA SER A 94 8.42 8.48 -15.84
C SER A 94 9.54 8.72 -16.86
N THR A 95 9.78 7.76 -17.76
CA THR A 95 10.75 7.89 -18.86
C THR A 95 10.10 8.53 -20.10
N LYS A 96 10.67 9.62 -20.62
CA LYS A 96 10.11 10.40 -21.75
C LYS A 96 10.75 10.15 -23.12
N ASN A 97 11.76 9.28 -23.22
CA ASN A 97 12.55 9.06 -24.45
C ASN A 97 12.00 7.96 -25.39
N TYR A 98 10.72 7.59 -25.28
CA TYR A 98 10.10 6.55 -26.12
C TYR A 98 8.89 7.12 -26.87
N LYS A 99 7.68 6.68 -26.53
CA LYS A 99 6.42 7.15 -27.13
C LYS A 99 5.50 7.78 -26.08
N PRO A 100 4.57 8.68 -26.48
CA PRO A 100 3.46 9.15 -25.64
C PRO A 100 2.52 8.03 -25.19
N SER A 101 1.78 8.24 -24.09
CA SER A 101 1.00 7.17 -23.41
C SER A 101 -0.16 6.75 -24.27
N PRO A 102 -0.92 7.71 -24.83
CA PRO A 102 -2.01 7.37 -25.74
C PRO A 102 -1.54 6.55 -26.94
N GLU A 103 -0.32 6.80 -27.45
CA GLU A 103 0.23 6.04 -28.57
C GLU A 103 0.54 4.59 -28.17
N ILE A 104 1.22 4.40 -27.03
CA ILE A 104 1.52 3.05 -26.52
C ILE A 104 0.25 2.28 -26.21
N GLU A 105 -0.73 2.93 -25.58
CA GLU A 105 -2.02 2.33 -25.25
C GLU A 105 -2.76 1.88 -26.52
N ARG A 106 -2.83 2.75 -27.54
CA ARG A 106 -3.48 2.48 -28.82
C ARG A 106 -2.79 1.36 -29.59
N GLU A 107 -1.47 1.43 -29.75
CA GLU A 107 -0.70 0.41 -30.50
C GLU A 107 -0.76 -0.96 -29.83
N THR A 108 -0.75 -0.99 -28.49
CA THR A 108 -0.87 -2.23 -27.73
C THR A 108 -2.26 -2.82 -27.88
N ALA A 109 -3.31 -2.00 -27.76
CA ALA A 109 -4.68 -2.46 -27.96
C ALA A 109 -4.90 -2.98 -29.39
N GLU A 110 -4.44 -2.25 -30.41
CA GLU A 110 -4.58 -2.65 -31.82
C GLU A 110 -3.88 -3.99 -32.08
N PHE A 111 -2.68 -4.19 -31.54
CA PHE A 111 -1.96 -5.45 -31.64
C PHE A 111 -2.77 -6.60 -31.05
N ILE A 112 -3.26 -6.45 -29.82
CA ILE A 112 -4.04 -7.48 -29.12
C ILE A 112 -5.33 -7.82 -29.88
N LEU A 113 -6.04 -6.82 -30.39
CA LEU A 113 -7.30 -7.01 -31.13
C LEU A 113 -7.13 -7.77 -32.45
N LYS A 114 -5.95 -7.70 -33.07
CA LYS A 114 -5.63 -8.50 -34.26
C LYS A 114 -5.47 -9.99 -33.96
N GLN A 115 -5.23 -10.36 -32.70
CA GLN A 115 -4.97 -11.75 -32.29
C GLN A 115 -6.13 -12.36 -31.49
N LYS A 116 -6.87 -11.54 -30.74
CA LYS A 116 -7.95 -11.99 -29.85
C LYS A 116 -9.22 -11.17 -30.12
N PRO A 117 -10.39 -11.81 -30.33
CA PRO A 117 -11.66 -11.11 -30.55
C PRO A 117 -12.20 -10.53 -29.24
N LEU A 118 -11.68 -9.37 -28.85
CA LEU A 118 -12.02 -8.67 -27.60
C LEU A 118 -12.73 -7.34 -27.86
N LYS A 119 -13.42 -6.83 -26.85
CA LYS A 119 -14.05 -5.51 -26.88
C LYS A 119 -13.25 -4.52 -26.04
N ILE A 120 -12.96 -3.33 -26.57
CA ILE A 120 -12.38 -2.25 -25.79
C ILE A 120 -13.47 -1.53 -24.98
N ASN A 121 -13.21 -1.29 -23.69
CA ASN A 121 -14.07 -0.50 -22.81
C ASN A 121 -13.21 0.43 -21.96
N LEU A 122 -13.27 1.74 -22.20
CA LEU A 122 -12.45 2.72 -21.48
C LEU A 122 -13.11 3.22 -20.19
N THR A 123 -14.40 2.95 -20.00
CA THR A 123 -15.20 3.48 -18.87
C THR A 123 -15.26 2.48 -17.72
N ASN A 124 -15.61 1.22 -18.01
CA ASN A 124 -15.71 0.16 -17.01
C ASN A 124 -15.22 -1.19 -17.58
N PRO A 125 -13.91 -1.32 -17.85
CA PRO A 125 -13.33 -2.57 -18.36
C PRO A 125 -13.36 -3.68 -17.32
N GLU A 126 -13.60 -4.91 -17.77
CA GLU A 126 -13.48 -6.11 -16.93
C GLU A 126 -12.02 -6.50 -16.66
N GLN A 127 -11.10 -6.08 -17.52
CA GLN A 127 -9.66 -6.22 -17.31
C GLN A 127 -8.88 -5.00 -17.80
N ILE A 128 -7.83 -4.67 -17.05
CA ILE A 128 -6.91 -3.59 -17.41
C ILE A 128 -5.50 -4.16 -17.49
N ILE A 129 -4.80 -3.90 -18.59
CA ILE A 129 -3.35 -4.10 -18.67
C ILE A 129 -2.66 -2.76 -18.42
N TYR A 130 -1.83 -2.74 -17.39
CA TYR A 130 -1.02 -1.61 -17.02
C TYR A 130 0.38 -1.75 -17.62
N ILE A 131 0.91 -0.63 -18.10
CA ILE A 131 2.26 -0.49 -18.60
C ILE A 131 2.92 0.66 -17.83
N THR A 132 4.02 0.39 -17.14
CA THR A 132 4.83 1.44 -16.49
C THR A 132 6.19 1.53 -17.15
N LEU A 133 6.55 2.71 -17.64
CA LEU A 133 7.87 3.01 -18.20
C LEU A 133 8.68 3.84 -17.20
N ILE A 134 9.78 3.27 -16.71
CA ILE A 134 10.63 3.93 -15.72
C ILE A 134 12.08 3.48 -15.88
N ASN A 135 13.02 4.43 -15.72
CA ASN A 135 14.46 4.23 -15.92
C ASN A 135 14.84 3.43 -17.18
N GLY A 136 14.14 3.65 -18.30
CA GLY A 136 14.45 3.00 -19.57
C GLY A 136 13.98 1.54 -19.69
N LYS A 137 13.14 1.07 -18.75
CA LYS A 137 12.54 -0.27 -18.76
C LYS A 137 11.02 -0.20 -18.76
N ALA A 138 10.38 -1.24 -19.28
CA ALA A 138 8.92 -1.40 -19.24
C ALA A 138 8.51 -2.51 -18.28
N TYR A 139 7.45 -2.25 -17.53
CA TYR A 139 6.84 -3.19 -16.60
C TYR A 139 5.37 -3.37 -17.00
N VAL A 140 5.00 -4.59 -17.40
CA VAL A 140 3.65 -4.93 -17.87
C VAL A 140 2.96 -5.83 -16.85
N TYR A 141 1.70 -5.51 -16.50
CA TYR A 141 0.95 -6.22 -15.45
C TYR A 141 -0.56 -6.01 -15.54
N LYS A 142 -1.34 -6.88 -14.91
CA LYS A 142 -2.82 -6.84 -14.89
C LYS A 142 -3.41 -6.46 -13.53
N ASN A 143 -2.77 -6.90 -12.45
CA ASN A 143 -3.34 -6.81 -11.10
C ASN A 143 -2.68 -5.70 -10.31
N LYS A 144 -3.49 -4.77 -9.81
CA LYS A 144 -3.05 -3.70 -8.91
C LYS A 144 -3.64 -3.95 -7.52
N ILE A 145 -2.87 -4.60 -6.67
CA ILE A 145 -3.30 -4.98 -5.32
C ILE A 145 -3.19 -3.77 -4.42
N LYS A 146 -4.27 -3.45 -3.70
CA LYS A 146 -4.30 -2.34 -2.75
C LYS A 146 -3.41 -2.68 -1.55
N GLY A 147 -2.53 -1.76 -1.17
CA GLY A 147 -1.76 -1.85 0.06
C GLY A 147 -2.49 -1.22 1.24
N LEU A 148 -1.89 -1.28 2.43
CA LEU A 148 -2.49 -0.71 3.64
C LEU A 148 -2.59 0.83 3.61
N GLY A 149 -1.82 1.50 2.74
CA GLY A 149 -1.71 2.95 2.70
C GLY A 149 -1.09 3.51 3.98
N GLY A 150 -1.39 4.77 4.30
CA GLY A 150 -0.88 5.42 5.50
C GLY A 150 0.62 5.73 5.42
N LEU A 151 1.26 5.77 6.58
CA LEU A 151 2.67 6.12 6.76
C LEU A 151 3.50 4.92 7.25
N PRO A 152 4.80 4.84 6.91
CA PRO A 152 5.68 3.79 7.40
C PRO A 152 5.76 3.79 8.93
N ILE A 153 5.67 2.62 9.59
CA ILE A 153 5.74 2.53 11.05
C ILE A 153 7.12 3.01 11.53
N GLY A 154 7.13 3.88 12.54
CA GLY A 154 8.35 4.51 13.07
C GLY A 154 8.73 5.81 12.39
N SER A 155 7.91 6.29 11.46
CA SER A 155 8.05 7.64 10.92
C SER A 155 7.46 8.74 11.82
N GLU A 156 6.61 8.35 12.77
CA GLU A 156 6.02 9.23 13.80
C GLU A 156 6.34 8.68 15.21
N ALA A 157 5.84 9.36 16.25
CA ALA A 157 6.12 9.06 17.66
C ALA A 157 5.62 7.67 18.13
N GLU A 158 6.06 7.24 19.32
CA GLU A 158 5.52 6.06 19.99
C GLU A 158 4.26 6.40 20.80
N VAL A 159 3.24 5.55 20.72
CA VAL A 159 1.95 5.73 21.40
C VAL A 159 1.60 4.49 22.21
N LEU A 160 1.19 4.67 23.46
CA LEU A 160 0.66 3.58 24.28
C LEU A 160 -0.84 3.39 24.00
N ILE A 161 -1.25 2.20 23.59
CA ILE A 161 -2.67 1.83 23.48
C ILE A 161 -3.12 1.30 24.84
N LYS A 162 -4.07 2.00 25.47
CA LYS A 162 -4.68 1.51 26.71
C LYS A 162 -5.79 0.52 26.37
N VAL A 163 -5.50 -0.77 26.56
CA VAL A 163 -6.42 -1.86 26.21
C VAL A 163 -7.50 -2.02 27.27
N LYS A 164 -8.76 -1.69 26.94
CA LYS A 164 -9.93 -2.02 27.79
C LYS A 164 -10.88 -3.00 27.11
N ASN A 165 -11.22 -2.73 25.85
CA ASN A 165 -12.00 -3.61 25.00
C ASN A 165 -11.12 -4.13 23.87
N GLU A 166 -10.96 -5.45 23.74
CA GLU A 166 -10.05 -6.08 22.78
C GLU A 166 -10.31 -5.63 21.34
N LYS A 167 -11.58 -5.67 20.90
CA LYS A 167 -11.98 -5.29 19.55
C LYS A 167 -11.64 -3.82 19.24
N LEU A 168 -12.15 -2.91 20.07
CA LEU A 168 -11.94 -1.47 19.88
C LEU A 168 -10.46 -1.10 20.02
N SER A 169 -9.74 -1.73 20.95
CA SER A 169 -8.31 -1.49 21.15
C SER A 169 -7.47 -2.01 19.99
N THR A 170 -7.86 -3.13 19.37
CA THR A 170 -7.22 -3.66 18.16
C THR A 170 -7.38 -2.69 17.00
N VAL A 171 -8.61 -2.22 16.75
CA VAL A 171 -8.88 -1.21 15.70
C VAL A 171 -8.12 0.09 15.98
N THR A 172 -8.10 0.54 17.24
CA THR A 172 -7.32 1.70 17.68
C THR A 172 -5.83 1.52 17.36
N GLY A 173 -5.24 0.38 17.75
CA GLY A 173 -3.84 0.07 17.48
C GLY A 173 -3.53 0.05 15.99
N PHE A 174 -4.38 -0.60 15.18
CA PHE A 174 -4.22 -0.64 13.72
C PHE A 174 -4.26 0.76 13.09
N LEU A 175 -5.21 1.61 13.49
CA LEU A 175 -5.32 2.98 12.99
C LEU A 175 -4.12 3.84 13.38
N ILE A 176 -3.59 3.68 14.60
CA ILE A 176 -2.39 4.37 15.06
C ILE A 176 -1.15 3.91 14.29
N LEU A 177 -0.98 2.59 14.06
CA LEU A 177 0.08 2.05 13.20
C LEU A 177 -0.02 2.61 11.78
N LYS A 178 -1.23 2.72 11.22
CA LYS A 178 -1.48 3.31 9.89
C LYS A 178 -1.02 4.76 9.79
N ARG A 179 -0.99 5.49 10.91
CA ARG A 179 -0.42 6.85 10.98
C ARG A 179 1.10 6.88 11.14
N GLY A 180 1.79 5.75 11.02
CA GLY A 180 3.25 5.67 11.10
C GLY A 180 3.81 5.70 12.52
N CYS A 181 2.94 5.65 13.54
CA CYS A 181 3.35 5.60 14.94
C CYS A 181 3.80 4.20 15.32
N LYS A 182 4.81 4.08 16.20
CA LYS A 182 5.08 2.83 16.91
C LYS A 182 4.07 2.67 18.05
N ILE A 183 3.72 1.44 18.40
CA ILE A 183 2.81 1.19 19.51
C ILE A 183 3.45 0.38 20.64
N SER A 184 3.07 0.71 21.86
CA SER A 184 3.13 -0.19 23.01
C SER A 184 1.71 -0.46 23.50
N LEU A 185 1.49 -1.57 24.21
CA LEU A 185 0.18 -1.97 24.69
C LEU A 185 0.22 -2.19 26.20
N THR A 186 -0.91 -1.96 26.88
CA THR A 186 -1.05 -2.39 28.29
C THR A 186 -1.40 -3.88 28.45
N LYS A 187 -1.88 -4.52 27.38
CA LYS A 187 -2.22 -5.96 27.31
C LYS A 187 -2.00 -6.48 25.88
N GLU A 188 -1.81 -7.78 25.70
CA GLU A 188 -1.63 -8.34 24.36
C GLU A 188 -2.86 -8.17 23.46
N LEU A 189 -2.61 -7.91 22.17
CA LEU A 189 -3.61 -7.89 21.09
C LEU A 189 -3.05 -8.72 19.92
N PRO A 190 -3.33 -10.03 19.86
CA PRO A 190 -2.68 -10.94 18.90
C PRO A 190 -2.85 -10.55 17.43
N LEU A 191 -4.01 -9.99 17.06
CA LEU A 191 -4.31 -9.56 15.68
C LEU A 191 -3.38 -8.45 15.16
N LEU A 192 -2.65 -7.75 16.03
CA LEU A 192 -1.69 -6.73 15.62
C LEU A 192 -0.28 -7.29 15.36
N LYS A 193 0.03 -8.50 15.82
CA LYS A 193 1.37 -9.12 15.68
C LYS A 193 1.85 -9.23 14.22
N PRO A 194 1.00 -9.57 13.23
CA PRO A 194 1.42 -9.61 11.82
C PRO A 194 1.94 -8.26 11.30
N TYR A 195 1.42 -7.15 11.85
CA TYR A 195 1.75 -5.80 11.41
C TYR A 195 2.93 -5.21 12.18
N TYR A 196 2.98 -5.38 13.51
CA TYR A 196 4.03 -4.77 14.33
C TYR A 196 4.36 -5.59 15.57
N ASN A 197 5.65 -5.71 15.88
CA ASN A 197 6.13 -6.35 17.11
C ASN A 197 6.10 -5.35 18.27
N TYR A 198 4.95 -5.24 18.92
CA TYR A 198 4.71 -4.30 20.01
C TYR A 198 5.37 -4.75 21.33
N LYS A 199 5.55 -3.79 22.24
CA LYS A 199 6.01 -4.03 23.62
C LYS A 199 4.85 -3.84 24.59
N ILE A 200 4.88 -4.57 25.70
CA ILE A 200 3.98 -4.29 26.83
C ILE A 200 4.58 -3.20 27.71
N LYS A 201 3.80 -2.17 28.01
CA LYS A 201 4.18 -1.05 28.88
C LYS A 201 2.98 -0.63 29.72
N GLU A 202 3.25 -0.14 30.93
CA GLU A 202 2.20 0.36 31.82
C GLU A 202 1.88 1.84 31.58
N ASN A 203 2.86 2.63 31.15
CA ASN A 203 2.75 4.09 31.14
C ASN A 203 3.48 4.75 29.95
N SER A 204 2.94 5.88 29.49
CA SER A 204 3.50 6.74 28.43
C SER A 204 2.89 8.14 28.51
N ASP A 205 3.54 9.13 27.91
CA ASP A 205 3.07 10.52 27.80
C ASP A 205 2.02 10.71 26.70
N VAL A 206 2.09 9.85 25.67
CA VAL A 206 1.12 9.82 24.57
C VAL A 206 0.34 8.51 24.63
N ILE A 207 -0.98 8.62 24.79
CA ILE A 207 -1.87 7.47 24.97
C ILE A 207 -2.97 7.53 23.91
N ALA A 208 -3.26 6.40 23.26
CA ALA A 208 -4.50 6.23 22.51
C ALA A 208 -5.52 5.44 23.32
N THR A 209 -6.77 5.88 23.29
CA THR A 209 -7.90 5.20 23.95
C THR A 209 -8.83 4.57 22.92
N ASP A 210 -9.51 3.51 23.36
CA ASP A 210 -10.56 2.79 22.65
C ASP A 210 -11.95 3.46 22.79
N GLU A 211 -11.97 4.78 23.05
CA GLU A 211 -13.19 5.56 23.26
C GLU A 211 -13.82 5.93 21.91
N THR A 212 -15.11 5.62 21.77
CA THR A 212 -15.99 6.06 20.69
C THR A 212 -16.72 7.35 21.08
N ILE A 213 -17.46 7.96 20.15
CA ILE A 213 -18.30 9.12 20.45
C ILE A 213 -19.30 8.84 21.59
N GLU A 214 -19.87 7.63 21.63
CA GLU A 214 -20.86 7.20 22.64
C GLU A 214 -20.25 7.00 24.03
N THR A 215 -18.97 6.64 24.09
CA THR A 215 -18.27 6.29 25.34
C THR A 215 -17.30 7.37 25.81
N LEU A 216 -17.22 8.47 25.06
CA LEU A 216 -16.29 9.56 25.30
C LEU A 216 -16.50 10.16 26.68
N LYS A 217 -15.44 10.13 27.50
CA LYS A 217 -15.41 10.86 28.77
C LYS A 217 -14.43 12.00 28.63
N PHE A 218 -14.93 13.24 28.68
CA PHE A 218 -14.10 14.42 28.75
C PHE A 218 -13.34 14.41 30.08
N LYS A 219 -12.06 14.05 30.01
CA LYS A 219 -11.15 14.07 31.14
C LYS A 219 -9.97 14.95 30.77
N THR A 220 -9.76 15.99 31.56
CA THR A 220 -8.47 16.70 31.58
C THR A 220 -7.43 15.74 32.14
N LYS A 221 -6.39 15.49 31.36
CA LYS A 221 -5.20 14.79 31.81
C LYS A 221 -3.99 15.59 31.33
N ASN A 222 -2.91 15.56 32.10
CA ASN A 222 -1.62 16.15 31.73
C ASN A 222 -0.89 15.32 30.65
N LYS A 223 -1.63 14.71 29.72
CA LYS A 223 -1.13 13.77 28.71
C LYS A 223 -1.83 13.99 27.38
N LEU A 224 -1.11 13.74 26.29
CA LEU A 224 -1.70 13.75 24.95
C LEU A 224 -2.55 12.49 24.76
N ILE A 225 -3.87 12.68 24.57
CA ILE A 225 -4.80 11.56 24.37
C ILE A 225 -5.29 11.56 22.92
N LEU A 226 -4.95 10.49 22.19
CA LEU A 226 -5.44 10.22 20.85
C LEU A 226 -6.72 9.38 20.91
N ARG A 227 -7.70 9.74 20.09
CA ARG A 227 -9.03 9.09 20.08
C ARG A 227 -9.46 8.77 18.66
N PRO A 228 -8.85 7.74 18.02
CA PRO A 228 -9.04 7.49 16.60
C PRO A 228 -10.44 6.98 16.24
N LEU A 229 -11.23 6.51 17.21
CA LEU A 229 -12.56 5.94 16.96
C LEU A 229 -13.71 6.95 17.02
N ILE A 230 -13.49 8.21 17.43
CA ILE A 230 -14.57 9.20 17.59
C ILE A 230 -15.32 9.45 16.27
N GLY A 231 -14.61 9.46 15.15
CA GLY A 231 -15.19 9.72 13.83
C GLY A 231 -15.68 8.49 13.09
N LEU A 232 -15.70 7.31 13.71
CA LEU A 232 -16.07 6.06 13.06
C LEU A 232 -17.42 5.53 13.57
N SER A 233 -18.24 5.08 12.63
CA SER A 233 -19.46 4.32 12.92
C SER A 233 -19.13 2.90 13.41
N LYS A 234 -20.11 2.25 14.03
CA LYS A 234 -20.00 0.85 14.46
C LYS A 234 -19.73 -0.09 13.28
N GLU A 235 -20.35 0.17 12.14
CA GLU A 235 -20.16 -0.61 10.92
C GLU A 235 -18.73 -0.49 10.39
N GLU A 236 -18.16 0.72 10.34
CA GLU A 236 -16.77 0.92 9.92
C GLU A 236 -15.78 0.22 10.86
N ILE A 237 -15.99 0.32 12.18
CA ILE A 237 -15.17 -0.38 13.17
C ILE A 237 -15.25 -1.89 12.97
N ASN A 238 -16.46 -2.43 12.75
CA ASN A 238 -16.66 -3.85 12.49
C ASN A 238 -15.97 -4.28 11.19
N ASN A 239 -16.11 -3.50 10.12
CA ASN A 239 -15.49 -3.78 8.84
C ASN A 239 -13.96 -3.78 8.95
N ILE A 240 -13.36 -2.79 9.62
CA ILE A 240 -11.92 -2.78 9.86
C ILE A 240 -11.52 -4.04 10.62
N TYR A 241 -12.15 -4.32 11.75
CA TYR A 241 -11.79 -5.46 12.60
C TYR A 241 -11.88 -6.81 11.88
N SER A 242 -12.93 -7.04 11.07
CA SER A 242 -13.11 -8.29 10.33
C SER A 242 -12.09 -8.49 9.20
N ASN A 243 -11.38 -7.44 8.78
CA ASN A 243 -10.34 -7.49 7.75
C ASN A 243 -8.90 -7.52 8.31
N LEU A 244 -8.73 -7.58 9.64
CA LEU A 244 -7.40 -7.64 10.29
C LEU A 244 -6.85 -9.05 10.39
#